data_AF-A0A7S1LM01-F1
#
_entry.id   AF-A0A7S1LM01-F1
#
_cell.length_a   1.000
_cell.length_b   1.000
_cell.length_c   1.000
_cell.angle_alpha   90.00
_cell.angle_beta   90.00
_cell.angle_gamma   90.00
#
_symmetry.space_group_name_H-M   'P 1'
#
loop_
_entity.id
_entity.type
_entity.pdbx_description
1 polymer ?
#
loop_
_entity_poly.entity_id
_entity_poly.type
_entity_poly.pdbx_seq_one_letter_code
_entity_poly.pdbx_strand_id
1 'polypeptide(L)'
;SRCATVHLPVGNPPTALPPAHMSPRGAVRIALHWLVTLPAVAGHAYLEKPPARNVVAGDTCKHCLQAGGPGTVTTRGSGIWPTRLDPASHGLCGDPVQNRDIASFKDEPYMRPDA
;
A
#
# COMPACT_ATOMS: atom_id res chain seq x y z
N SER A 1 18.60 20.21 -38.12
CA SER A 1 19.63 19.94 -39.14
C SER A 1 19.87 18.44 -39.27
N ARG A 2 19.63 17.94 -40.50
CA ARG A 2 20.04 16.66 -41.11
C ARG A 2 19.85 15.38 -40.29
N CYS A 3 18.74 14.68 -40.56
CA CYS A 3 18.61 13.26 -40.31
C CYS A 3 19.34 12.52 -41.45
N ALA A 4 20.35 11.71 -41.13
CA ALA A 4 21.04 10.85 -42.09
C ALA A 4 20.23 9.56 -42.26
N THR A 5 19.85 9.24 -43.49
CA THR A 5 19.20 7.97 -43.83
C THR A 5 20.27 6.88 -43.89
N VAL A 6 20.26 5.97 -42.92
CA VAL A 6 21.05 4.73 -42.95
C VAL A 6 20.19 3.65 -43.61
N HIS A 7 20.63 3.12 -44.76
CA HIS A 7 20.05 1.92 -45.35
C HIS A 7 20.54 0.70 -44.56
N LEU A 8 19.63 0.06 -43.81
CA LEU A 8 19.88 -1.25 -43.21
C LEU A 8 19.62 -2.36 -44.25
N PRO A 9 20.50 -3.36 -44.36
CA PRO A 9 20.25 -4.50 -45.23
C PRO A 9 19.07 -5.32 -44.70
N VAL A 10 18.21 -5.76 -45.62
CA VAL A 10 17.10 -6.69 -45.34
C VAL A 10 17.70 -8.05 -45.00
N GLY A 11 17.90 -8.30 -43.71
CA GLY A 11 18.21 -9.63 -43.20
C GLY A 11 16.98 -10.54 -43.30
N ASN A 12 17.19 -11.80 -43.66
CA ASN A 12 16.13 -12.82 -43.69
C ASN A 12 15.38 -12.89 -42.35
N PRO A 13 14.06 -13.13 -42.35
CA PRO A 13 13.27 -13.20 -41.13
C PRO A 13 13.79 -14.33 -40.23
N PRO A 14 13.90 -14.12 -38.91
CA PRO A 14 14.25 -15.18 -37.99
C PRO A 14 13.18 -16.27 -38.07
N THR A 15 13.63 -17.51 -38.26
CA THR A 15 12.78 -18.69 -38.17
C THR A 15 12.10 -18.67 -36.80
N ALA A 16 10.77 -18.54 -36.80
CA ALA A 16 9.99 -18.52 -35.57
C ALA A 16 10.22 -19.82 -34.81
N LEU A 17 10.82 -19.73 -33.62
CA LEU A 17 10.90 -20.87 -32.71
C LEU A 17 9.48 -21.29 -32.31
N PRO A 18 9.17 -22.59 -32.25
CA PRO A 18 7.87 -23.04 -31.79
C PRO A 18 7.62 -22.54 -30.35
N PRO A 19 6.38 -22.20 -29.99
CA PRO A 19 6.07 -21.78 -28.63
C PRO A 19 6.46 -22.91 -27.66
N ALA A 20 7.28 -22.57 -26.67
CA ALA A 20 7.64 -23.50 -25.61
C ALA A 20 6.35 -23.92 -24.88
N HIS A 21 5.85 -25.11 -25.19
CA HIS A 21 4.70 -25.69 -24.51
C HIS A 21 5.13 -26.13 -23.11
N MET A 22 5.04 -25.21 -22.15
CA MET A 22 5.25 -25.54 -20.75
C MET A 22 4.11 -26.46 -20.29
N SER A 23 4.47 -27.67 -19.84
CA SER A 23 3.49 -28.61 -19.27
C SER A 23 2.74 -27.93 -18.12
N PRO A 24 1.41 -28.09 -18.01
CA PRO A 24 0.62 -27.49 -16.92
C PRO A 24 1.15 -27.88 -15.53
N ARG A 25 1.77 -29.07 -15.41
CA ARG A 25 2.42 -29.52 -14.17
C ARG A 25 3.70 -28.74 -13.82
N GLY A 26 4.43 -28.29 -14.83
CA GLY A 26 5.63 -27.45 -14.65
C GLY A 26 5.25 -26.02 -14.24
N ALA A 27 4.23 -25.44 -14.88
CA ALA A 27 3.72 -24.12 -14.53
C ALA A 27 3.22 -24.04 -13.08
N VAL A 28 2.49 -25.05 -12.61
CA VAL A 28 1.98 -25.10 -11.22
C VAL A 28 3.12 -25.17 -10.20
N ARG A 29 4.16 -25.97 -10.47
CA ARG A 29 5.33 -26.08 -9.57
C ARG A 29 6.09 -24.78 -9.46
N ILE A 30 6.27 -24.08 -10.58
CA ILE A 30 6.91 -22.76 -10.61
C ILE A 30 6.07 -21.76 -9.82
N ALA A 31 4.75 -21.71 -10.05
CA ALA A 31 3.85 -20.81 -9.32
C ALA A 31 3.85 -21.06 -7.81
N LEU A 32 3.82 -22.32 -7.38
CA LEU A 32 3.87 -22.67 -5.96
C LEU A 32 5.23 -22.29 -5.33
N HIS A 33 6.32 -22.52 -6.06
CA HIS A 33 7.65 -22.12 -5.59
C HIS A 33 7.77 -20.60 -5.43
N TRP A 34 7.22 -19.80 -6.36
CA TRP A 34 7.14 -18.35 -6.21
C TRP A 34 6.26 -17.94 -5.03
N LEU A 35 5.10 -18.58 -4.84
CA LEU A 35 4.20 -18.25 -3.74
C LEU A 35 4.84 -18.47 -2.36
N VAL A 36 5.71 -19.48 -2.22
CA VAL A 36 6.38 -19.81 -0.94
C VAL A 36 7.67 -19.01 -0.73
N THR A 37 8.33 -18.56 -1.80
CA THR A 37 9.59 -17.79 -1.71
C THR A 37 9.39 -16.28 -1.66
N LEU A 38 8.20 -15.76 -2.00
CA LEU A 38 7.89 -14.34 -1.84
C LEU A 38 7.83 -13.99 -0.35
N PRO A 39 8.67 -13.06 0.15
CA PRO A 39 8.57 -12.60 1.52
C PRO A 39 7.22 -11.93 1.73
N ALA A 40 6.53 -12.29 2.82
CA ALA A 40 5.35 -11.55 3.26
C ALA A 40 5.79 -10.14 3.67
N VAL A 41 5.39 -9.14 2.89
CA VAL A 41 5.66 -7.73 3.20
C VAL A 41 4.47 -7.11 3.92
N ALA A 42 4.69 -6.66 5.15
CA ALA A 42 3.76 -5.77 5.83
C ALA A 42 4.08 -4.33 5.39
N GLY A 43 3.23 -3.76 4.55
CA GLY A 43 3.34 -2.36 4.13
C GLY A 43 2.50 -1.45 5.02
N HIS A 44 3.05 -0.30 5.39
CA HIS A 44 2.29 0.79 6.00
C HIS A 44 2.19 1.95 5.01
N ALA A 45 1.08 2.68 5.04
CA ALA A 45 0.81 3.76 4.11
C ALA A 45 0.30 5.00 4.84
N TYR A 46 0.50 6.17 4.22
CA TYR A 46 -0.04 7.44 4.65
C TYR A 46 -0.27 8.34 3.43
N LEU A 47 -1.05 9.42 3.60
CA LEU A 47 -1.32 10.35 2.51
C LEU A 47 -0.17 11.38 2.39
N GLU A 48 0.64 11.24 1.33
CA GLU A 48 1.79 12.11 1.06
C GLU A 48 1.40 13.42 0.37
N LYS A 49 0.41 13.39 -0.55
CA LYS A 49 -0.07 14.56 -1.30
C LYS A 49 -1.61 14.59 -1.40
N PRO A 50 -2.27 15.66 -0.91
CA PRO A 50 -1.69 16.71 -0.07
C PRO A 50 -1.10 16.13 1.23
N PRO A 51 -0.09 16.76 1.85
CA PRO A 51 0.54 16.22 3.04
C PRO A 51 -0.51 15.99 4.13
N ALA A 52 -0.58 14.76 4.66
CA ALA A 52 -1.43 14.44 5.79
C ALA A 52 -1.02 15.21 7.05
N ARG A 53 -1.92 15.28 8.03
CA ARG A 53 -1.73 16.11 9.23
C ARG A 53 -0.53 15.69 10.06
N ASN A 54 -0.25 14.39 10.16
CA ASN A 54 0.97 13.87 10.77
C ASN A 54 2.26 14.20 10.00
N VAL A 55 2.18 14.35 8.67
CA VAL A 55 3.30 14.82 7.87
C VAL A 55 3.59 16.28 8.17
N VAL A 56 2.54 17.10 8.28
CA VAL A 56 2.64 18.53 8.62
C VAL A 56 3.12 18.73 10.07
N ALA A 57 2.62 17.92 11.01
CA ALA A 57 3.04 17.93 12.41
C ALA A 57 4.49 17.42 12.62
N GLY A 58 5.08 16.79 11.61
CA GLY A 58 6.48 16.33 11.67
C GLY A 58 6.68 15.04 12.45
N ASP A 59 5.68 14.16 12.50
CA ASP A 59 5.78 12.90 13.25
C ASP A 59 6.90 12.01 12.72
N THR A 60 7.63 11.37 13.64
CA THR A 60 8.72 10.44 13.33
C THR A 60 8.21 9.16 12.65
N CYS A 61 6.95 8.80 12.86
CA CYS A 61 6.29 7.67 12.20
C CYS A 61 5.00 8.09 11.47
N LYS A 62 5.16 8.71 10.29
CA LYS A 62 4.05 9.15 9.41
C LYS A 62 3.07 8.04 9.01
N HIS A 63 3.44 6.78 9.15
CA HIS A 63 2.61 5.64 8.77
C HIS A 63 2.00 4.89 9.98
N CYS A 64 2.29 5.33 11.21
CA CYS A 64 1.82 4.69 12.44
C CYS A 64 0.37 5.02 12.81
N LEU A 65 -0.28 5.96 12.10
CA LEU A 65 -1.63 6.45 12.41
C LEU A 65 -2.77 5.49 12.07
N GLN A 66 -2.48 4.19 11.89
CA GLN A 66 -3.50 3.16 11.74
C GLN A 66 -4.10 2.73 13.09
N ALA A 67 -4.04 3.58 14.13
CA ALA A 67 -4.73 3.38 15.41
C ALA A 67 -4.55 1.98 16.05
N GLY A 68 -3.39 1.33 15.88
CA GLY A 68 -3.09 0.03 16.49
C GLY A 68 -3.13 -1.19 15.57
N GLY A 69 -3.42 -1.04 14.28
CA GLY A 69 -3.61 -2.21 13.41
C GLY A 69 -5.09 -2.66 13.36
N PRO A 70 -5.45 -3.57 12.43
CA PRO A 70 -6.82 -4.10 12.34
C PRO A 70 -7.33 -4.72 13.64
N GLY A 71 -6.49 -5.42 14.42
CA GLY A 71 -6.91 -6.05 15.68
C GLY A 71 -7.33 -5.03 16.75
N THR A 72 -6.52 -3.99 16.94
CA THR A 72 -6.81 -2.90 17.89
C THR A 72 -8.06 -2.14 17.47
N VAL A 73 -8.16 -1.81 16.17
CA VAL A 73 -9.27 -1.03 15.65
C VAL A 73 -10.58 -1.82 15.64
N THR A 74 -10.54 -3.13 15.36
CA THR A 74 -11.72 -4.02 15.47
C THR A 74 -12.22 -4.07 16.91
N THR A 75 -11.31 -4.15 17.88
CA THR A 75 -11.65 -4.15 19.31
C THR A 75 -12.29 -2.83 19.74
N ARG A 76 -11.75 -1.70 19.26
CA ARG A 76 -12.32 -0.36 19.48
C ARG A 76 -13.67 -0.16 18.79
N GLY A 77 -13.82 -0.71 17.59
CA GLY A 77 -14.98 -0.50 16.72
C GLY A 77 -16.13 -1.47 16.95
N SER A 78 -16.32 -1.97 18.17
CA SER A 78 -17.36 -2.94 18.51
C SER A 78 -17.38 -4.20 17.60
N GLY A 79 -16.21 -4.62 17.09
CA GLY A 79 -16.08 -5.76 16.17
C GLY A 79 -16.20 -5.42 14.68
N ILE A 80 -16.36 -4.15 14.31
CA ILE A 80 -16.57 -3.72 12.92
C ILE A 80 -15.22 -3.43 12.24
N TRP A 81 -14.93 -4.18 11.18
CA TRP A 81 -13.82 -3.95 10.27
C TRP A 81 -14.24 -4.29 8.82
N PRO A 82 -13.84 -3.50 7.80
CA PRO A 82 -13.00 -2.30 7.84
C PRO A 82 -13.72 -1.05 8.39
N THR A 83 -12.92 -0.11 8.91
CA THR A 83 -13.33 1.11 9.64
C THR A 83 -14.25 2.07 8.90
N ARG A 84 -14.44 1.90 7.59
CA ARG A 84 -15.39 2.69 6.80
C ARG A 84 -16.81 2.65 7.41
N LEU A 85 -17.17 1.55 8.06
CA LEU A 85 -18.49 1.35 8.69
C LEU A 85 -18.53 1.82 10.16
N ASP A 86 -17.38 2.16 10.74
CA ASP A 86 -17.27 2.71 12.08
C ASP A 86 -16.12 3.74 12.14
N PRO A 87 -16.38 4.99 11.70
CA PRO A 87 -15.37 6.03 11.69
C PRO A 87 -14.81 6.38 13.08
N ALA A 88 -15.57 6.09 14.14
CA ALA A 88 -15.14 6.34 15.52
C ALA A 88 -14.06 5.34 15.96
N SER A 89 -14.01 4.13 15.39
CA SER A 89 -13.02 3.10 15.74
C SER A 89 -11.56 3.50 15.51
N HIS A 90 -11.31 4.41 14.56
CA HIS A 90 -9.98 4.82 14.08
C HIS A 90 -9.73 6.34 14.24
N GLY A 91 -10.78 7.13 14.43
CA GLY A 91 -10.75 8.59 14.38
C GLY A 91 -10.77 9.11 12.94
N LEU A 92 -11.18 10.37 12.74
CA LEU A 92 -11.36 10.97 11.40
C LEU A 92 -10.05 11.12 10.62
N CYS A 93 -8.93 11.29 11.31
CA CYS A 93 -7.61 11.56 10.71
C CYS A 93 -6.55 10.51 11.06
N GLY A 94 -6.98 9.39 11.65
CA GLY A 94 -6.09 8.47 12.35
C GLY A 94 -5.65 9.00 13.70
N ASP A 95 -5.85 8.16 14.71
CA ASP A 95 -5.42 8.45 16.06
C ASP A 95 -3.87 8.57 16.12
N PRO A 96 -3.31 9.72 16.54
CA PRO A 96 -1.86 9.94 16.78
C PRO A 96 -1.20 8.84 17.60
N VAL A 97 -1.97 8.26 18.51
CA VAL A 97 -1.45 7.37 19.54
C VAL A 97 -2.26 6.08 19.51
N GLN A 98 -1.59 4.97 19.24
CA GLN A 98 -2.22 3.67 19.38
C GLN A 98 -2.58 3.46 20.86
N ASN A 99 -3.83 3.09 21.15
CA ASN A 99 -4.31 2.74 22.49
C ASN A 99 -4.66 3.88 23.48
N ARG A 100 -4.89 5.14 23.05
CA ARG A 100 -5.50 6.16 23.94
C ARG A 100 -7.04 6.19 23.92
N ASP A 101 -7.65 6.76 24.96
CA ASP A 101 -9.09 7.02 24.95
C ASP A 101 -9.46 8.00 23.84
N ILE A 102 -10.52 7.66 23.10
CA ILE A 102 -11.01 8.45 21.96
C ILE A 102 -11.74 9.66 22.53
N ALA A 103 -11.19 10.85 22.28
CA ALA A 103 -11.85 12.10 22.64
C ALA A 103 -12.94 12.42 21.62
N SER A 104 -13.81 13.38 21.93
CA SER A 104 -14.74 13.87 20.92
C SER A 104 -13.97 14.46 19.73
N PHE A 105 -14.47 14.34 18.49
CA PHE A 105 -13.70 14.73 17.30
C PHE A 105 -13.17 16.17 17.31
N LYS A 106 -13.83 17.09 18.01
CA LYS A 106 -13.38 18.48 18.17
C LYS A 106 -12.14 18.63 19.06
N ASP A 107 -11.89 17.66 19.93
CA ASP A 107 -10.80 17.68 20.91
C ASP A 107 -9.57 16.88 20.42
N GLU A 108 -9.68 16.25 19.24
CA GLU A 108 -8.65 15.43 18.64
C GLU A 108 -7.42 16.29 18.24
N PRO A 109 -6.17 15.88 18.56
CA PRO A 109 -4.99 16.69 18.34
C PRO A 109 -4.85 17.19 16.91
N TYR A 110 -4.97 16.31 15.91
CA TYR A 110 -4.87 16.75 14.52
C TYR A 110 -6.09 17.52 14.01
N MET A 111 -7.21 17.58 14.75
CA MET A 111 -8.38 18.40 14.38
C MET A 111 -8.23 19.86 14.82
N ARG A 112 -7.22 20.14 15.64
CA ARG A 112 -6.88 21.47 16.09
C ARG A 112 -5.89 22.12 15.13
N PRO A 113 -6.16 23.34 14.64
CA PRO A 113 -5.27 24.05 13.70
C PRO A 113 -3.96 24.52 14.33
N ASP A 114 -3.83 24.48 15.66
CA ASP A 114 -2.67 24.90 16.44
C ASP A 114 -1.80 23.73 16.94
N ALA A 115 -2.11 22.49 16.56
CA ALA A 115 -1.38 21.29 16.96
C ALA A 115 -0.16 20.99 16.08
#